data_AF-A0AA95MEB8-F1
#
_entry.id   AF-A0AA95MEB8-F1
#
_cell.length_a   1.000
_cell.length_b   1.000
_cell.length_c   1.000
_cell.angle_alpha   90.00
_cell.angle_beta   90.00
_cell.angle_gamma   90.00
#
_symmetry.space_group_name_H-M   'P 1'
#
loop_
_entity.id
_entity.type
_entity.pdbx_description
1 polymer ?
#
loop_
_entity_poly.entity_id
_entity_poly.type
_entity_poly.pdbx_seq_one_letter_code
_entity_poly.pdbx_strand_id
1 'polypeptide(L)'
;MGKMVKKFLLITIILIVSIPANLTVYQGNFLGLQSVSVKAATLNGWVFSGNFWYYYVNGVKQIGWQSINGKWYYLDPSSGAMKTGWLKDGERWYYFDSTGAMLTGWQSINGKWYYLLPTATNENEKVGQMKTGWLKDGERWYYFDSTGAMLTGWQFINGKWYYLLPTAANENEKIGQMKTGWLKAGERWYYFDSTGAMLTGWLTLNNEIYYLNTSGVMVTGMQYIEDKRKWFQFNDSGQLIKKQGWQTLNGRQVYYDLDDYGLLTNRWYFVDNQWREFDYNGYLVVTPNDSVTLGELEKALLDYFSQNNMPYKVGTPEYSQYLIKQLEQHDDPKLARHPQYTLILAYAAEYLHEQTLAKSQSTSSNDMNKTTMAKTQMDTEQTFNMNEVANKTIKQIKEEIALEDEEVQQQIENKQKNTTNSITTMGVVDPYPYDANAAVNYALKWALYRNLDYRDYDPIGSDCTNFVSQAVYAGGKGMVVSPGIDLFSPWVIDKDNYWFTVKVPIALGIVDIKSSASWVNVEAFYKYWAPRVNYVEETWSPMQIYYDARPGDVLQYRYAGSGRRWHSLFVTGKDTNLRTLYISQHVTDRRNYDYGKINKDKNGDSKWIYLRFTAN
;
A
#
# COMPACT_ATOMS: atom_id res chain seq x y z
N MET A 1 27.03 -35.36 98.38
CA MET A 1 28.36 -34.74 98.15
C MET A 1 28.16 -33.68 97.08
N GLY A 2 28.04 -32.37 97.34
CA GLY A 2 28.96 -31.44 98.03
C GLY A 2 30.14 -31.13 97.11
N LYS A 3 30.46 -29.91 96.63
CA LYS A 3 30.04 -28.52 96.93
C LYS A 3 30.30 -27.62 95.70
N MET A 4 29.44 -26.59 95.59
CA MET A 4 29.60 -25.26 94.97
C MET A 4 31.00 -24.62 94.99
N VAL A 5 31.32 -23.77 93.98
CA VAL A 5 31.64 -22.31 94.04
C VAL A 5 31.68 -21.77 92.57
N LYS A 6 30.65 -21.10 92.01
CA LYS A 6 30.36 -19.63 91.93
C LYS A 6 31.53 -18.72 91.47
N LYS A 7 31.46 -18.11 90.26
CA LYS A 7 31.21 -16.65 90.06
C LYS A 7 31.45 -16.10 88.62
N PHE A 8 30.44 -15.31 88.21
CA PHE A 8 30.38 -14.11 87.35
C PHE A 8 30.63 -14.15 85.82
N LEU A 9 29.49 -13.97 85.14
CA LEU A 9 29.28 -13.30 83.85
C LEU A 9 29.68 -11.81 83.94
N LEU A 10 30.27 -11.23 82.89
CA LEU A 10 30.07 -9.81 82.59
C LEU A 10 30.02 -9.58 81.07
N ILE A 11 28.80 -9.38 80.59
CA ILE A 11 28.47 -8.77 79.30
C ILE A 11 28.89 -7.31 79.38
N THR A 12 29.66 -6.84 78.40
CA THR A 12 29.89 -5.39 78.23
C THR A 12 29.27 -4.95 76.92
N ILE A 13 28.10 -4.32 77.03
CA ILE A 13 27.51 -3.46 76.02
C ILE A 13 28.36 -2.19 75.99
N ILE A 14 28.96 -1.87 74.84
CA ILE A 14 29.61 -0.57 74.65
C ILE A 14 28.68 0.30 73.80
N LEU A 15 28.01 1.22 74.49
CA LEU A 15 27.39 2.42 73.91
C LEU A 15 28.52 3.42 73.64
N ILE A 16 28.73 3.86 72.39
CA ILE A 16 29.60 5.01 72.11
C ILE A 16 28.70 6.19 71.77
N VAL A 17 28.50 7.05 72.77
CA VAL A 17 28.09 8.45 72.59
C VAL A 17 29.36 9.27 72.37
N SER A 18 29.25 10.25 71.49
CA SER A 18 30.28 11.17 71.04
C SER A 18 30.70 12.22 72.09
N ILE A 19 31.84 12.86 71.78
CA ILE A 19 32.42 14.14 72.27
C ILE A 19 33.22 14.10 73.62
N PRO A 20 34.11 15.09 73.92
CA PRO A 20 35.47 15.35 73.41
C PRO A 20 36.60 15.20 74.47
N ALA A 21 37.83 15.34 73.98
CA ALA A 21 39.07 15.83 74.61
C ALA A 21 39.15 15.97 76.15
N ASN A 22 40.24 15.37 76.66
CA ASN A 22 40.90 15.59 77.96
C ASN A 22 40.21 15.00 79.20
N LEU A 23 40.65 13.80 79.61
CA LEU A 23 40.60 13.39 81.01
C LEU A 23 41.99 13.60 81.63
N THR A 24 42.07 14.49 82.61
CA THR A 24 43.16 14.52 83.60
C THR A 24 42.64 13.82 84.86
N VAL A 25 43.28 12.72 85.27
CA VAL A 25 43.02 12.09 86.57
C VAL A 25 44.22 12.38 87.45
N TYR A 26 44.00 13.06 88.58
CA TYR A 26 44.97 13.12 89.67
C TYR A 26 44.65 12.01 90.67
N GLN A 27 45.62 11.13 90.92
CA GLN A 27 45.71 10.40 92.18
C GLN A 27 47.12 10.54 92.75
N GLY A 28 47.19 10.58 94.08
CA GLY A 28 48.38 10.90 94.85
C GLY A 28 49.53 9.92 94.68
N ASN A 29 50.72 10.53 94.79
CA ASN A 29 52.07 9.99 94.96
C ASN A 29 52.22 8.47 95.14
N PHE A 30 52.72 7.81 94.09
CA PHE A 30 53.79 6.83 94.23
C PHE A 30 54.64 6.82 92.94
N LEU A 31 55.94 6.59 93.12
CA LEU A 31 57.03 6.86 92.18
C LEU A 31 56.93 6.07 90.87
N GLY A 32 57.12 6.78 89.75
CA GLY A 32 57.46 6.20 88.45
C GLY A 32 56.29 5.89 87.51
N LEU A 33 55.74 6.91 86.84
CA LEU A 33 54.82 6.73 85.72
C LEU A 33 55.42 7.37 84.47
N GLN A 34 55.88 6.55 83.53
CA GLN A 34 55.91 6.96 82.14
C GLN A 34 54.47 7.03 81.64
N SER A 35 54.04 8.18 81.12
CA SER A 35 52.79 8.28 80.38
C SER A 35 52.88 7.40 79.14
N VAL A 36 52.23 6.24 79.15
CA VAL A 36 52.02 5.47 77.91
C VAL A 36 50.87 6.14 77.17
N SER A 37 51.20 6.96 76.16
CA SER A 37 50.21 7.39 75.18
C SER A 37 49.82 6.16 74.34
N VAL A 38 48.66 5.57 74.62
CA VAL A 38 48.09 4.59 73.69
C VAL A 38 47.55 5.38 72.51
N LYS A 39 48.32 5.47 71.42
CA LYS A 39 47.78 5.93 70.14
C LYS A 39 46.67 4.95 69.77
N ALA A 40 45.42 5.40 69.75
CA ALA A 40 44.34 4.63 69.14
C ALA A 40 44.81 4.24 67.73
N ALA A 41 44.80 2.95 67.42
CA ALA A 41 45.21 2.47 66.12
C ALA A 41 44.29 3.11 65.07
N THR A 42 44.86 3.95 64.22
CA THR A 42 44.13 4.58 63.12
C THR A 42 43.61 3.49 62.18
N LEU A 43 42.29 3.36 62.06
CA LEU A 43 41.67 2.39 61.14
C LEU A 43 42.07 2.71 59.71
N ASN A 44 42.58 1.70 58.99
CA ASN A 44 42.96 1.77 57.60
C ASN A 44 42.56 0.47 56.90
N GLY A 45 41.97 0.58 55.71
CA GLY A 45 41.52 -0.56 54.91
C GLY A 45 40.12 -1.06 55.27
N TRP A 46 39.84 -2.31 54.89
CA TRP A 46 38.54 -2.96 55.09
C TRP A 46 38.33 -3.37 56.56
N VAL A 47 37.20 -2.99 57.13
CA VAL A 47 36.79 -3.31 58.50
C VAL A 47 35.40 -3.93 58.48
N PHE A 48 35.25 -5.14 59.02
CA PHE A 48 33.96 -5.80 59.19
C PHE A 48 33.38 -5.47 60.56
N SER A 49 32.18 -4.89 60.60
CA SER A 49 31.51 -4.51 61.84
C SER A 49 29.99 -4.51 61.66
N GLY A 50 29.23 -5.00 62.64
CA GLY A 50 27.77 -4.99 62.59
C GLY A 50 27.18 -5.64 61.33
N ASN A 51 27.77 -6.75 60.86
CA ASN A 51 27.43 -7.48 59.63
C ASN A 51 27.74 -6.79 58.29
N PHE A 52 28.40 -5.63 58.29
CA PHE A 52 28.76 -4.92 57.07
C PHE A 52 30.27 -4.68 56.98
N TRP A 53 30.76 -4.59 55.74
CA TRP A 53 32.12 -4.13 55.45
C TRP A 53 32.12 -2.61 55.29
N TYR A 54 33.15 -1.97 55.83
CA TYR A 54 33.44 -0.53 55.70
C TYR A 54 34.89 -0.37 55.23
N TYR A 55 35.20 0.75 54.59
CA TYR A 55 36.57 1.09 54.22
C TYR A 55 37.01 2.38 54.92
N TYR A 56 38.19 2.36 55.54
CA TYR A 56 38.76 3.51 56.24
C TYR A 56 40.07 3.97 55.58
N VAL A 57 40.26 5.28 55.48
CA VAL A 57 41.51 5.92 55.07
C VAL A 57 41.88 6.95 56.13
N ASN A 58 43.02 6.76 56.78
CA ASN A 58 43.52 7.57 57.89
C ASN A 58 42.47 7.78 59.00
N GLY A 59 41.71 6.73 59.33
CA GLY A 59 40.67 6.77 60.36
C GLY A 59 39.34 7.36 59.88
N VAL A 60 39.25 7.83 58.64
CA VAL A 60 38.01 8.37 58.06
C VAL A 60 37.27 7.29 57.28
N LYS A 61 36.02 7.03 57.66
CA LYS A 61 35.12 6.12 56.96
C LYS A 61 34.80 6.68 55.56
N GLN A 62 35.08 5.91 54.52
CA GLN A 62 34.79 6.29 53.14
C GLN A 62 33.32 6.01 52.79
N ILE A 63 32.80 6.78 51.83
CA ILE A 63 31.42 6.68 51.31
C ILE A 63 31.39 6.86 49.78
N GLY A 64 30.29 6.48 49.15
CA GLY A 64 30.10 6.57 47.69
C GLY A 64 30.98 5.59 46.90
N TRP A 65 31.24 5.94 45.65
CA TRP A 65 32.09 5.17 44.74
C TRP A 65 33.57 5.24 45.16
N GLN A 66 34.20 4.08 45.29
CA GLN A 66 35.60 3.95 45.71
C GLN A 66 36.36 3.04 44.76
N SER A 67 37.48 3.53 44.22
CA SER A 67 38.43 2.71 43.46
C SER A 67 39.53 2.23 44.40
N ILE A 68 39.51 0.94 44.73
CA ILE A 68 40.42 0.33 45.70
C ILE A 68 41.12 -0.83 45.00
N ASN A 69 42.45 -0.76 44.90
CA ASN A 69 43.28 -1.78 44.25
C ASN A 69 42.80 -2.17 42.83
N GLY A 70 42.36 -1.17 42.05
CA GLY A 70 41.89 -1.37 40.67
C GLY A 70 40.48 -1.96 40.54
N LYS A 71 39.75 -2.14 41.65
CA LYS A 71 38.34 -2.55 41.65
C LYS A 71 37.45 -1.42 42.16
N TRP A 72 36.23 -1.36 41.64
CA TRP A 72 35.25 -0.38 42.09
C TRP A 72 34.32 -0.99 43.15
N TYR A 73 34.06 -0.21 44.19
CA TYR A 73 33.16 -0.53 45.30
C TYR A 73 32.20 0.63 45.49
N TYR A 74 31.01 0.35 46.02
CA TYR A 74 30.09 1.39 46.45
C TYR A 74 29.81 1.26 47.94
N LEU A 75 30.16 2.30 48.69
CA LEU A 75 29.89 2.41 50.11
C LEU A 75 28.69 3.32 50.30
N ASP A 76 27.68 2.83 51.01
CA ASP A 76 26.42 3.56 51.20
C ASP A 76 26.67 4.99 51.73
N PRO A 77 26.18 6.05 51.05
CA PRO A 77 26.48 7.44 51.43
C PRO A 77 26.08 7.82 52.86
N SER A 78 25.10 7.13 53.45
CA SER A 78 24.58 7.45 54.78
C SER A 78 25.31 6.69 55.89
N SER A 79 25.64 5.42 55.66
CA SER A 79 26.18 4.52 56.68
C SER A 79 27.65 4.15 56.47
N GLY A 80 28.13 4.24 55.23
CA GLY A 80 29.41 3.73 54.73
C GLY A 80 29.45 2.21 54.55
N ALA A 81 28.32 1.52 54.71
CA ALA A 81 28.25 0.07 54.52
C ALA A 81 28.44 -0.29 53.04
N MET A 82 29.31 -1.26 52.76
CA MET A 82 29.58 -1.76 51.41
C MET A 82 28.35 -2.42 50.79
N LYS A 83 28.02 -2.05 49.55
CA LYS A 83 26.96 -2.71 48.78
C LYS A 83 27.48 -3.97 48.10
N THR A 84 26.58 -4.95 48.03
CA THR A 84 26.66 -6.15 47.18
C THR A 84 25.35 -6.25 46.39
N GLY A 85 25.36 -6.97 45.26
CA GLY A 85 24.20 -7.11 44.39
C GLY A 85 23.89 -5.87 43.55
N TRP A 86 22.62 -5.71 43.16
CA TRP A 86 22.18 -4.62 42.30
C TRP A 86 22.18 -3.26 43.01
N LEU A 87 22.73 -2.24 42.34
CA LEU A 87 22.68 -0.84 42.74
C LEU A 87 22.09 -0.02 41.60
N LYS A 88 21.09 0.80 41.90
CA LYS A 88 20.66 1.88 41.02
C LYS A 88 21.28 3.19 41.51
N ASP A 89 22.10 3.81 40.69
CA ASP A 89 22.72 5.12 40.95
C ASP A 89 22.31 6.09 39.84
N GLY A 90 21.49 7.08 40.20
CA GLY A 90 20.72 7.87 39.24
C GLY A 90 19.84 6.99 38.35
N GLU A 91 20.04 7.06 37.03
CA GLU A 91 19.32 6.24 36.04
C GLU A 91 20.06 4.95 35.65
N ARG A 92 21.25 4.72 36.22
CA ARG A 92 22.14 3.62 35.83
C ARG A 92 22.06 2.48 36.84
N TRP A 93 22.11 1.26 36.33
CA TRP A 93 22.19 0.05 37.15
C TRP A 93 23.60 -0.53 37.11
N TYR A 94 24.06 -1.03 38.25
CA TYR A 94 25.35 -1.68 38.46
C TYR A 94 25.15 -2.95 39.28
N TYR A 95 26.09 -3.88 39.20
CA TYR A 95 26.07 -5.09 40.03
C TYR A 95 27.41 -5.31 40.71
N PHE A 96 27.36 -5.65 42.00
CA PHE A 96 28.53 -5.95 42.82
C PHE A 96 28.49 -7.42 43.25
N ASP A 97 29.62 -8.11 43.18
CA ASP A 97 29.72 -9.50 43.64
C ASP A 97 29.64 -9.63 45.17
N SER A 98 29.77 -10.85 45.69
CA SER A 98 29.73 -11.11 47.14
C SER A 98 30.90 -10.49 47.91
N THR A 99 31.98 -10.10 47.23
CA THR A 99 33.10 -9.34 47.80
C THR A 99 32.88 -7.83 47.76
N GLY A 100 31.79 -7.38 47.13
CA GLY A 100 31.47 -5.98 46.91
C GLY A 100 32.20 -5.34 45.73
N ALA A 101 32.90 -6.12 44.92
CA ALA A 101 33.57 -5.61 43.73
C ALA A 101 32.55 -5.48 42.58
N MET A 102 32.57 -4.34 41.89
CA MET A 102 31.72 -4.08 40.73
C MET A 102 32.07 -5.04 39.59
N LEU A 103 31.05 -5.68 39.01
CA LEU A 103 31.20 -6.57 37.86
C LEU A 103 31.11 -5.81 36.53
N THR A 104 31.73 -6.38 35.52
CA THR A 104 31.67 -5.96 34.11
C THR A 104 31.55 -7.18 33.19
N GLY A 105 31.21 -6.97 31.93
CA GLY A 105 31.00 -8.00 30.91
C GLY A 105 29.68 -8.76 31.07
N TRP A 106 29.64 -9.93 30.47
CA TRP A 106 28.52 -10.87 30.54
C TRP A 106 28.38 -11.46 31.95
N GLN A 107 27.19 -11.36 32.54
CA GLN A 107 26.90 -11.87 33.88
C GLN A 107 25.61 -12.70 33.89
N SER A 108 25.67 -13.90 34.45
CA SER A 108 24.49 -14.74 34.72
C SER A 108 24.07 -14.53 36.16
N ILE A 109 22.95 -13.83 36.37
CA ILE A 109 22.43 -13.45 37.68
C ILE A 109 21.02 -14.02 37.80
N ASN A 110 20.81 -14.92 38.77
CA ASN A 110 19.53 -15.58 39.01
C ASN A 110 18.92 -16.24 37.75
N GLY A 111 19.76 -16.85 36.91
CA GLY A 111 19.34 -17.55 35.69
C GLY A 111 19.04 -16.64 34.50
N LYS A 112 19.26 -15.33 34.61
CA LYS A 112 19.15 -14.37 33.50
C LYS A 112 20.52 -13.81 33.13
N TRP A 113 20.73 -13.56 31.84
CA TRP A 113 21.94 -12.93 31.34
C TRP A 113 21.80 -11.41 31.29
N TYR A 114 22.82 -10.73 31.77
CA TYR A 114 22.97 -9.28 31.75
C TYR A 114 24.32 -8.93 31.13
N TYR A 115 24.45 -7.73 30.58
CA TYR A 115 25.73 -7.19 30.14
C TYR A 115 26.02 -5.89 30.88
N LEU A 116 27.09 -5.88 31.66
CA LEU A 116 27.58 -4.71 32.37
C LEU A 116 28.75 -4.13 31.58
N LEU A 117 28.63 -2.91 31.08
CA LEU A 117 29.57 -2.33 30.12
C LEU A 117 31.04 -2.39 30.62
N PRO A 118 31.94 -3.16 29.98
CA PRO A 118 33.35 -3.19 30.38
C PRO A 118 34.08 -1.87 30.14
N THR A 119 33.58 -1.10 29.18
CA THR A 119 34.10 0.22 28.79
C THR A 119 32.92 1.14 28.49
N ALA A 120 33.08 2.45 28.69
CA ALA A 120 32.10 3.42 28.22
C ALA A 120 32.31 3.64 26.72
N THR A 121 31.29 3.40 25.89
CA THR A 121 31.43 3.55 24.43
C THR A 121 31.08 4.95 23.92
N ASN A 122 30.47 5.77 24.79
CA ASN A 122 30.15 7.18 24.54
C ASN A 122 30.00 7.94 25.87
N GLU A 123 29.80 9.25 25.80
CA GLU A 123 29.70 10.15 26.96
C GLU A 123 28.54 9.85 27.92
N ASN A 124 27.48 9.21 27.43
CA ASN A 124 26.28 8.89 28.21
C ASN A 124 26.43 7.57 28.98
N GLU A 125 27.36 6.72 28.58
CA GLU A 125 27.64 5.42 29.19
C GLU A 125 28.72 5.50 30.26
N LYS A 126 28.65 4.60 31.25
CA LYS A 126 29.68 4.43 32.28
C LYS A 126 30.14 2.98 32.35
N VAL A 127 31.40 2.76 32.69
CA VAL A 127 31.93 1.42 32.99
C VAL A 127 31.10 0.80 34.11
N GLY A 128 30.73 -0.48 33.96
CA GLY A 128 29.89 -1.23 34.88
C GLY A 128 28.38 -1.00 34.73
N GLN A 129 27.97 0.00 33.94
CA GLN A 129 26.55 0.26 33.70
C GLN A 129 25.91 -0.94 32.98
N MET A 130 24.74 -1.35 33.44
CA MET A 130 23.92 -2.39 32.80
C MET A 130 23.38 -1.91 31.44
N LYS A 131 23.55 -2.74 30.42
CA LYS A 131 23.04 -2.49 29.07
C LYS A 131 21.55 -2.81 28.97
N THR A 132 20.83 -1.94 28.27
CA THR A 132 19.48 -2.18 27.76
C THR A 132 19.49 -1.95 26.24
N GLY A 133 18.53 -2.53 25.53
CA GLY A 133 18.42 -2.44 24.07
C GLY A 133 19.49 -3.23 23.33
N TRP A 134 19.80 -2.81 22.11
CA TRP A 134 20.76 -3.48 21.22
C TRP A 134 22.20 -3.37 21.73
N LEU A 135 22.93 -4.49 21.66
CA LEU A 135 24.37 -4.60 21.92
C LEU A 135 25.02 -5.34 20.75
N LYS A 136 26.06 -4.76 20.16
CA LYS A 136 26.99 -5.47 19.30
C LYS A 136 28.21 -5.89 20.13
N ASP A 137 28.46 -7.20 20.23
CA ASP A 137 29.63 -7.78 20.89
C ASP A 137 30.38 -8.67 19.89
N GLY A 138 31.57 -8.22 19.47
CA GLY A 138 32.23 -8.75 18.28
C GLY A 138 31.36 -8.58 17.03
N GLU A 139 31.10 -9.67 16.30
CA GLU A 139 30.19 -9.69 15.14
C GLU A 139 28.75 -10.12 15.48
N ARG A 140 28.43 -10.27 16.78
CA ARG A 140 27.13 -10.75 17.23
C ARG A 140 26.30 -9.61 17.80
N TRP A 141 25.01 -9.63 17.47
CA TRP A 141 24.03 -8.71 18.04
C TRP A 141 23.18 -9.41 19.08
N TYR A 142 22.88 -8.70 20.17
CA TYR A 142 22.03 -9.14 21.27
C TYR A 142 21.05 -8.02 21.61
N TYR A 143 19.97 -8.37 22.28
CA TYR A 143 19.00 -7.38 22.76
C TYR A 143 18.68 -7.63 24.23
N PHE A 144 18.65 -6.56 25.01
CA PHE A 144 18.30 -6.57 26.42
C PHE A 144 17.01 -5.76 26.63
N ASP A 145 16.08 -6.29 27.43
CA ASP A 145 14.86 -5.57 27.75
C ASP A 145 15.11 -4.36 28.67
N SER A 146 14.05 -3.66 29.07
CA SER A 146 14.15 -2.50 29.98
C SER A 146 14.64 -2.84 31.38
N THR A 147 14.61 -4.12 31.77
CA THR A 147 15.19 -4.62 33.03
C THR A 147 16.66 -5.02 32.87
N GLY A 148 17.19 -4.95 31.64
CA GLY A 148 18.54 -5.36 31.28
C GLY A 148 18.71 -6.86 31.13
N ALA A 149 17.63 -7.63 31.15
CA ALA A 149 17.69 -9.07 30.90
C ALA A 149 17.80 -9.32 29.40
N MET A 150 18.73 -10.19 29.00
CA MET A 150 18.90 -10.59 27.61
C MET A 150 17.67 -11.34 27.11
N LEU A 151 17.13 -10.93 25.96
CA LEU A 151 16.00 -11.58 25.32
C LEU A 151 16.43 -12.73 24.42
N THR A 152 15.51 -13.68 24.23
CA THR A 152 15.62 -14.80 23.28
C THR A 152 14.28 -15.03 22.58
N GLY A 153 14.24 -15.86 21.54
CA GLY A 153 13.07 -16.15 20.72
C GLY A 153 12.67 -15.01 19.79
N TRP A 154 11.39 -15.03 19.40
CA TRP A 154 10.77 -14.02 18.53
C TRP A 154 10.58 -12.69 19.28
N GLN A 155 11.06 -11.59 18.68
CA GLN A 155 10.97 -10.26 19.26
C GLN A 155 10.46 -9.25 18.24
N PHE A 156 9.44 -8.48 18.62
CA PHE A 156 8.93 -7.37 17.80
C PHE A 156 9.49 -6.06 18.34
N ILE A 157 10.45 -5.48 17.62
CA ILE A 157 11.23 -4.31 18.06
C ILE A 157 11.13 -3.26 16.97
N ASN A 158 10.66 -2.05 17.32
CA ASN A 158 10.56 -0.90 16.41
C ASN A 158 9.86 -1.21 15.07
N GLY A 159 8.75 -1.95 15.12
CA GLY A 159 7.95 -2.26 13.93
C GLY A 159 8.47 -3.44 13.10
N LYS A 160 9.53 -4.13 13.55
CA LYS A 160 10.15 -5.25 12.83
C LYS A 160 10.26 -6.49 13.70
N TRP A 161 10.15 -7.66 13.08
CA TRP A 161 10.38 -8.94 13.75
C TRP A 161 11.85 -9.34 13.66
N TYR A 162 12.40 -9.78 14.79
CA TYR A 162 13.73 -10.33 14.95
C TYR A 162 13.64 -11.69 15.62
N TYR A 163 14.65 -12.53 15.42
CA TYR A 163 14.80 -13.78 16.15
C TYR A 163 16.13 -13.82 16.88
N LEU A 164 16.09 -13.86 18.21
CA LEU A 164 17.26 -13.99 19.08
C LEU A 164 17.38 -15.46 19.47
N LEU A 165 18.49 -16.12 19.14
CA LEU A 165 18.62 -17.57 19.26
C LEU A 165 18.38 -18.05 20.71
N PRO A 166 17.33 -18.84 21.00
CA PRO A 166 17.10 -19.36 22.35
C PRO A 166 18.08 -20.47 22.75
N THR A 167 18.69 -21.11 21.75
CA THR A 167 19.70 -22.16 21.91
C THR A 167 20.82 -21.92 20.90
N ALA A 168 22.03 -22.37 21.22
CA ALA A 168 23.13 -22.42 20.25
C ALA A 168 23.03 -23.75 19.48
N ALA A 169 22.69 -23.70 18.19
CA ALA A 169 22.54 -24.94 17.40
C ALA A 169 23.89 -25.58 17.03
N ASN A 170 24.96 -24.79 17.06
CA ASN A 170 26.35 -25.23 16.80
C ASN A 170 27.34 -24.27 17.49
N GLU A 171 28.63 -24.56 17.38
CA GLU A 171 29.71 -23.81 18.04
C GLU A 171 29.83 -22.33 17.62
N ASN A 172 29.38 -22.00 16.40
CA ASN A 172 29.46 -20.66 15.84
C ASN A 172 28.34 -19.74 16.34
N GLU A 173 27.20 -20.33 16.73
CA GLU A 173 26.05 -19.63 17.27
C GLU A 173 26.13 -19.49 18.80
N LYS A 174 25.55 -18.41 19.34
CA LYS A 174 25.42 -18.19 20.78
C LYS A 174 23.97 -17.92 21.16
N ILE A 175 23.59 -18.36 22.36
CA ILE A 175 22.27 -18.02 22.93
C ILE A 175 22.14 -16.50 23.00
N GLY A 176 20.99 -15.96 22.60
CA GLY A 176 20.68 -14.54 22.52
C GLY A 176 21.19 -13.85 21.26
N GLN A 177 22.04 -14.50 20.46
CA GLN A 177 22.53 -13.93 19.21
C GLN A 177 21.36 -13.71 18.24
N MET A 178 21.28 -12.53 17.65
CA MET A 178 20.33 -12.19 16.60
C MET A 178 20.61 -13.00 15.32
N LYS A 179 19.57 -13.63 14.77
CA LYS A 179 19.64 -14.40 13.55
C LYS A 179 19.61 -13.49 12.32
N THR A 180 20.46 -13.80 11.35
CA THR A 180 20.37 -13.34 9.96
C THR A 180 20.28 -14.55 9.03
N GLY A 181 19.79 -14.34 7.82
CA GLY A 181 19.59 -15.39 6.82
C GLY A 181 18.45 -16.36 7.17
N TRP A 182 18.56 -17.59 6.66
CA TRP A 182 17.53 -18.62 6.84
C TRP A 182 17.45 -19.13 8.29
N LEU A 183 16.23 -19.30 8.78
CA LEU A 183 15.90 -19.93 10.05
C LEU A 183 14.76 -20.92 9.86
N LYS A 184 14.95 -22.17 10.31
CA LYS A 184 13.85 -23.12 10.54
C LYS A 184 13.39 -23.01 11.99
N ALA A 185 12.15 -22.57 12.21
CA ALA A 185 11.52 -22.51 13.53
C ALA A 185 10.25 -23.36 13.52
N GLY A 186 10.28 -24.49 14.23
CA GLY A 186 9.29 -25.57 14.07
C GLY A 186 9.38 -26.15 12.65
N GLU A 187 8.24 -26.31 11.98
CA GLU A 187 8.17 -26.76 10.58
C GLU A 187 8.18 -25.62 9.54
N ARG A 188 8.45 -24.38 9.98
CA ARG A 188 8.38 -23.19 9.12
C ARG A 188 9.74 -22.59 8.90
N TRP A 189 9.98 -22.14 7.67
CA TRP A 189 11.18 -21.40 7.29
C TRP A 189 10.90 -19.90 7.23
N TYR A 190 11.86 -19.12 7.69
CA TYR A 190 11.85 -17.66 7.67
C TYR A 190 13.20 -17.16 7.17
N TYR A 191 13.22 -15.94 6.64
CA TYR A 191 14.46 -15.29 6.25
C TYR A 191 14.59 -13.93 6.92
N PHE A 192 15.76 -13.65 7.46
CA PHE A 192 16.12 -12.37 8.07
C PHE A 192 17.19 -11.69 7.23
N ASP A 193 17.02 -10.39 6.95
CA ASP A 193 18.00 -9.63 6.20
C ASP A 193 19.32 -9.42 6.97
N SER A 194 20.26 -8.67 6.39
CA SER A 194 21.55 -8.37 7.02
C SER A 194 21.44 -7.52 8.29
N THR A 195 20.31 -6.84 8.49
CA THR A 195 20.00 -6.10 9.73
C THR A 195 19.34 -6.98 10.78
N GLY A 196 19.01 -8.22 10.44
CA GLY A 196 18.28 -9.18 11.28
C GLY A 196 16.77 -8.98 11.28
N ALA A 197 16.24 -8.13 10.41
CA ALA A 197 14.81 -7.95 10.27
C ALA A 197 14.22 -9.07 9.41
N MET A 198 13.13 -9.68 9.89
CA MET A 198 12.40 -10.71 9.15
C MET A 198 11.82 -10.13 7.87
N LEU A 199 12.03 -10.80 6.74
CA LEU A 199 11.46 -10.43 5.46
C LEU A 199 10.06 -11.02 5.25
N THR A 200 9.28 -10.33 4.43
CA THR A 200 8.01 -10.78 3.85
C THR A 200 8.03 -10.45 2.35
N GLY A 201 7.25 -11.15 1.55
CA GLY A 201 7.15 -10.96 0.10
C GLY A 201 8.22 -11.70 -0.70
N TRP A 202 8.51 -11.21 -1.90
CA TRP A 202 9.45 -11.80 -2.84
C TRP A 202 10.91 -11.65 -2.38
N LEU A 203 11.66 -12.75 -2.45
CA LEU A 203 13.07 -12.82 -2.06
C LEU A 203 13.87 -13.51 -3.17
N THR A 204 14.92 -12.85 -3.67
CA THR A 204 15.83 -13.45 -4.65
C THR A 204 17.21 -13.68 -4.03
N LEU A 205 17.68 -14.92 -4.03
CA LEU A 205 19.00 -15.31 -3.52
C LEU A 205 19.69 -16.22 -4.52
N ASN A 206 20.91 -15.87 -4.94
CA ASN A 206 21.70 -16.70 -5.87
C ASN A 206 20.92 -17.12 -7.12
N ASN A 207 20.16 -16.20 -7.71
CA ASN A 207 19.27 -16.43 -8.87
C ASN A 207 18.05 -17.34 -8.61
N GLU A 208 17.82 -17.77 -7.37
CA GLU A 208 16.61 -18.47 -6.95
C GLU A 208 15.62 -17.49 -6.33
N ILE A 209 14.33 -17.68 -6.61
CA ILE A 209 13.24 -16.80 -6.17
C ILE A 209 12.39 -17.55 -5.16
N TYR A 210 12.07 -16.89 -4.06
CA TYR A 210 11.26 -17.40 -2.96
C TYR A 210 10.12 -16.41 -2.69
N TYR A 211 9.08 -16.88 -2.00
CA TYR A 211 8.05 -16.01 -1.45
C TYR A 211 7.85 -16.29 0.03
N LEU A 212 7.90 -15.24 0.84
CA LEU A 212 7.61 -15.26 2.27
C LEU A 212 6.21 -14.66 2.44
N ASN A 213 5.27 -15.37 3.04
CA ASN A 213 3.93 -14.82 3.23
C ASN A 213 3.93 -13.63 4.21
N THR A 214 2.75 -13.07 4.49
CA THR A 214 2.60 -11.91 5.38
C THR A 214 3.06 -12.15 6.82
N SER A 215 3.18 -13.42 7.24
CA SER A 215 3.74 -13.83 8.53
C SER A 215 5.23 -14.18 8.45
N GLY A 216 5.89 -13.93 7.31
CA GLY A 216 7.30 -14.24 7.05
C GLY A 216 7.60 -15.70 6.75
N VAL A 217 6.58 -16.56 6.67
CA VAL A 217 6.76 -17.99 6.42
C VAL A 217 7.02 -18.21 4.94
N MET A 218 8.13 -18.86 4.61
CA MET A 218 8.43 -19.33 3.26
C MET A 218 7.38 -20.34 2.82
N VAL A 219 6.78 -20.08 1.67
CA VAL A 219 5.74 -20.93 1.10
C VAL A 219 6.32 -22.00 0.18
N THR A 220 5.60 -23.11 0.04
CA THR A 220 5.88 -24.19 -0.93
C THR A 220 4.58 -24.53 -1.68
N GLY A 221 4.68 -25.29 -2.78
CA GLY A 221 3.53 -25.69 -3.58
C GLY A 221 2.89 -24.55 -4.37
N MET A 222 1.62 -24.72 -4.74
CA MET A 222 0.85 -23.70 -5.47
C MET A 222 0.35 -22.62 -4.53
N GLN A 223 0.67 -21.36 -4.83
CA GLN A 223 0.36 -20.20 -4.00
C GLN A 223 -0.22 -19.08 -4.85
N TYR A 224 -1.37 -18.55 -4.44
CA TYR A 224 -1.95 -17.37 -5.06
C TYR A 224 -1.35 -16.12 -4.43
N ILE A 225 -0.80 -15.25 -5.28
CA ILE A 225 -0.11 -14.05 -4.86
C ILE A 225 -0.95 -12.84 -5.25
N GLU A 226 -1.60 -12.22 -4.26
CA GLU A 226 -2.68 -11.23 -4.44
C GLU A 226 -2.23 -9.98 -5.19
N ASP A 227 -1.02 -9.46 -4.90
CA ASP A 227 -0.46 -8.28 -5.59
C ASP A 227 -0.13 -8.56 -7.06
N LYS A 228 0.04 -9.84 -7.42
CA LYS A 228 0.28 -10.31 -8.78
C LYS A 228 -0.99 -10.84 -9.46
N ARG A 229 -2.01 -11.18 -8.69
CA ARG A 229 -3.27 -11.84 -9.11
C ARG A 229 -3.04 -13.09 -9.95
N LYS A 230 -2.03 -13.87 -9.60
CA LYS A 230 -1.62 -15.09 -10.30
C LYS A 230 -1.24 -16.16 -9.31
N TRP A 231 -1.32 -17.40 -9.76
CA TRP A 231 -0.76 -18.52 -9.02
C TRP A 231 0.71 -18.73 -9.38
N PHE A 232 1.53 -19.05 -8.39
CA PHE A 232 2.94 -19.37 -8.55
C PHE A 232 3.21 -20.72 -7.91
N GLN A 233 4.09 -21.51 -8.52
CA GLN A 233 4.43 -22.82 -8.00
C GLN A 233 5.84 -22.78 -7.38
N PHE A 234 5.95 -23.20 -6.13
CA PHE A 234 7.22 -23.33 -5.41
C PHE A 234 7.50 -24.80 -5.13
N ASN A 235 8.77 -25.22 -5.21
CA ASN A 235 9.18 -26.58 -4.86
C ASN A 235 9.24 -26.78 -3.33
N ASP A 236 9.59 -27.98 -2.88
CA ASP A 236 9.65 -28.31 -1.44
C ASP A 236 10.74 -27.54 -0.68
N SER A 237 11.72 -26.97 -1.39
CA SER A 237 12.74 -26.07 -0.85
C SER A 237 12.32 -24.59 -0.92
N GLY A 238 11.09 -24.29 -1.35
CA GLY A 238 10.53 -22.94 -1.46
C GLY A 238 10.99 -22.14 -2.68
N GLN A 239 11.71 -22.75 -3.62
CA GLN A 239 12.17 -22.08 -4.84
C GLN A 239 11.07 -22.05 -5.89
N LEU A 240 10.90 -20.91 -6.56
CA LEU A 240 9.95 -20.72 -7.64
C LEU A 240 10.28 -21.64 -8.82
N ILE A 241 9.30 -22.41 -9.26
CA ILE A 241 9.38 -23.24 -10.46
C ILE A 241 9.13 -22.34 -11.67
N LYS A 242 10.19 -22.10 -12.45
CA LYS A 242 10.21 -21.16 -13.58
C LYS A 242 9.64 -21.77 -14.87
N LYS A 243 8.33 -22.08 -14.88
CA LYS A 243 7.59 -22.48 -16.10
C LYS A 243 7.24 -21.25 -16.93
N GLN A 244 7.23 -21.40 -18.25
CA GLN A 244 6.89 -20.33 -19.19
C GLN A 244 6.04 -20.87 -20.35
N GLY A 245 5.18 -20.01 -20.87
CA GLY A 245 4.37 -20.28 -22.05
C GLY A 245 3.28 -21.34 -21.81
N TRP A 246 2.84 -21.95 -22.92
CA TRP A 246 1.83 -23.00 -22.93
C TRP A 246 2.31 -24.25 -22.20
N GLN A 247 1.46 -24.78 -21.32
CA GLN A 247 1.67 -26.01 -20.58
C GLN A 247 0.37 -26.82 -20.56
N THR A 248 0.47 -28.12 -20.29
CA THR A 248 -0.69 -28.99 -20.12
C THR A 248 -0.81 -29.41 -18.65
N LEU A 249 -1.95 -29.11 -18.02
CA LEU A 249 -2.28 -29.52 -16.66
C LEU A 249 -3.61 -30.28 -16.68
N ASN A 250 -3.61 -31.53 -16.20
CA ASN A 250 -4.81 -32.39 -16.19
C ASN A 250 -5.51 -32.51 -17.57
N GLY A 251 -4.72 -32.57 -18.65
CA GLY A 251 -5.23 -32.63 -20.02
C GLY A 251 -5.79 -31.32 -20.59
N ARG A 252 -5.76 -30.22 -19.84
CA ARG A 252 -6.22 -28.88 -20.27
C ARG A 252 -5.03 -27.94 -20.44
N GLN A 253 -5.14 -27.02 -21.39
CA GLN A 253 -4.10 -26.01 -21.64
C GLN A 253 -4.14 -24.93 -20.56
N VAL A 254 -2.95 -24.53 -20.11
CA VAL A 254 -2.72 -23.40 -19.20
C VAL A 254 -1.55 -22.57 -19.72
N TYR A 255 -1.42 -21.32 -19.28
CA TYR A 255 -0.31 -20.46 -19.71
C TYR A 255 0.42 -19.86 -18.51
N TYR A 256 1.74 -20.02 -18.48
CA TYR A 256 2.61 -19.37 -17.51
C TYR A 256 3.26 -18.13 -18.14
N ASP A 257 3.13 -17.00 -17.47
CA ASP A 257 3.65 -15.72 -17.92
C ASP A 257 5.16 -15.79 -18.21
N LEU A 258 5.59 -15.18 -19.30
CA LEU A 258 6.98 -15.21 -19.74
C LEU A 258 7.90 -14.35 -18.86
N ASP A 259 7.37 -13.30 -18.21
CA ASP A 259 8.15 -12.37 -17.42
C ASP A 259 8.28 -12.80 -15.96
N ASP A 260 7.18 -13.27 -15.35
CA ASP A 260 7.13 -13.54 -13.91
C ASP A 260 6.88 -15.01 -13.53
N TYR A 261 6.66 -15.91 -14.50
CA TYR A 261 6.38 -17.34 -14.28
C TYR A 261 5.06 -17.61 -13.54
N GLY A 262 4.19 -16.60 -13.39
CA GLY A 262 2.87 -16.77 -12.79
C GLY A 262 1.89 -17.41 -13.78
N LEU A 263 1.08 -18.35 -13.30
CA LEU A 263 -0.02 -18.94 -14.04
C LEU A 263 -1.14 -17.90 -14.24
N LEU A 264 -1.52 -17.68 -15.50
CA LEU A 264 -2.61 -16.78 -15.90
C LEU A 264 -3.95 -17.38 -15.50
N THR A 265 -4.81 -16.61 -14.83
CA THR A 265 -6.10 -17.09 -14.31
C THR A 265 -7.16 -15.99 -14.30
N ASN A 266 -8.42 -16.40 -14.44
CA ASN A 266 -9.62 -15.60 -14.19
C ASN A 266 -9.70 -14.24 -14.91
N ARG A 267 -9.08 -14.14 -16.08
CA ARG A 267 -8.99 -12.92 -16.89
C ARG A 267 -8.80 -13.25 -18.36
N TRP A 268 -8.99 -12.24 -19.19
CA TRP A 268 -8.57 -12.23 -20.58
C TRP A 268 -7.12 -11.74 -20.67
N TYR A 269 -6.30 -12.40 -21.49
CA TYR A 269 -4.91 -12.04 -21.71
C TYR A 269 -4.58 -12.08 -23.20
N PHE A 270 -3.67 -11.20 -23.63
CA PHE A 270 -3.01 -11.33 -24.92
C PHE A 270 -1.82 -12.26 -24.81
N VAL A 271 -1.97 -13.47 -25.32
CA VAL A 271 -0.87 -14.43 -25.46
C VAL A 271 -0.88 -14.93 -26.89
N ASP A 272 0.21 -15.49 -27.41
CA ASP A 272 0.24 -16.11 -28.75
C ASP A 272 -0.41 -15.32 -29.91
N ASN A 273 -0.34 -13.99 -29.86
CA ASN A 273 -0.98 -13.05 -30.81
C ASN A 273 -2.52 -13.18 -30.89
N GLN A 274 -3.15 -13.76 -29.87
CA GLN A 274 -4.59 -13.93 -29.76
C GLN A 274 -5.07 -13.62 -28.33
N TRP A 275 -6.35 -13.31 -28.20
CA TRP A 275 -6.96 -13.09 -26.90
C TRP A 275 -7.49 -14.40 -26.35
N ARG A 276 -7.07 -14.69 -25.14
CA ARG A 276 -7.37 -15.93 -24.45
C ARG A 276 -8.02 -15.62 -23.12
N GLU A 277 -9.18 -16.20 -22.90
CA GLU A 277 -9.79 -16.25 -21.58
C GLU A 277 -9.22 -17.45 -20.82
N PHE A 278 -8.86 -17.22 -19.56
CA PHE A 278 -8.50 -18.29 -18.63
C PHE A 278 -9.49 -18.30 -17.47
N ASP A 279 -9.98 -19.49 -17.12
CA ASP A 279 -10.92 -19.66 -16.02
C ASP A 279 -10.24 -19.45 -14.65
N TYR A 280 -11.02 -19.52 -13.57
CA TYR A 280 -10.54 -19.32 -12.21
C TYR A 280 -9.42 -20.31 -11.77
N ASN A 281 -9.32 -21.46 -12.43
CA ASN A 281 -8.26 -22.45 -12.21
C ASN A 281 -7.05 -22.25 -13.13
N GLY A 282 -7.13 -21.32 -14.09
CA GLY A 282 -6.09 -21.05 -15.08
C GLY A 282 -6.17 -21.90 -16.34
N TYR A 283 -7.26 -22.62 -16.55
CA TYR A 283 -7.43 -23.35 -17.80
C TYR A 283 -7.91 -22.41 -18.90
N LEU A 284 -7.36 -22.59 -20.10
CA LEU A 284 -7.84 -21.93 -21.31
C LEU A 284 -9.34 -22.24 -21.51
N VAL A 285 -10.14 -21.19 -21.66
CA VAL A 285 -11.54 -21.28 -22.05
C VAL A 285 -11.59 -21.35 -23.57
N VAL A 286 -11.93 -22.54 -24.10
CA VAL A 286 -12.02 -22.78 -25.55
C VAL A 286 -13.34 -22.25 -26.12
N THR A 287 -14.40 -22.26 -25.32
CA THR A 287 -15.72 -21.76 -25.71
C THR A 287 -16.27 -20.92 -24.56
N PRO A 288 -16.26 -19.58 -24.68
CA PRO A 288 -16.83 -18.69 -23.69
C PRO A 288 -18.31 -18.98 -23.43
N ASN A 289 -18.75 -18.86 -22.18
CA ASN A 289 -20.15 -19.01 -21.82
C ASN A 289 -20.92 -17.71 -22.10
N ASP A 290 -21.23 -17.48 -23.37
CA ASP A 290 -21.91 -16.25 -23.80
C ASP A 290 -23.44 -16.33 -23.69
N SER A 291 -24.00 -17.46 -23.28
CA SER A 291 -25.46 -17.63 -23.11
C SER A 291 -26.01 -17.07 -21.81
N VAL A 292 -25.15 -16.67 -20.87
CA VAL A 292 -25.57 -16.05 -19.60
C VAL A 292 -26.23 -14.69 -19.85
N THR A 293 -27.27 -14.40 -19.08
CA THR A 293 -28.03 -13.14 -19.16
C THR A 293 -27.46 -12.06 -18.22
N LEU A 294 -27.72 -10.79 -18.53
CA LEU A 294 -27.33 -9.67 -17.66
C LEU A 294 -27.98 -9.77 -16.27
N GLY A 295 -29.23 -10.22 -16.19
CA GLY A 295 -29.94 -10.41 -14.91
C GLY A 295 -29.32 -11.50 -14.03
N GLU A 296 -28.82 -12.58 -14.63
CA GLU A 296 -28.08 -13.62 -13.88
C GLU A 296 -26.76 -13.09 -13.33
N LEU A 297 -26.04 -12.26 -14.11
CA LEU A 297 -24.77 -11.65 -13.69
C LEU A 297 -24.98 -10.58 -12.63
N GLU A 298 -26.02 -9.75 -12.76
CA GLU A 298 -26.41 -8.78 -11.73
C GLU A 298 -26.73 -9.50 -10.42
N LYS A 299 -27.54 -10.57 -10.49
CA LYS A 299 -27.87 -11.39 -9.33
C LYS A 299 -26.62 -11.99 -8.69
N ALA A 300 -25.70 -12.55 -9.48
CA ALA A 300 -24.45 -13.10 -8.97
C ALA A 300 -23.60 -12.04 -8.23
N LEU A 301 -23.53 -10.82 -8.76
CA LEU A 301 -22.83 -9.72 -8.13
C LEU A 301 -23.51 -9.23 -6.84
N LEU A 302 -24.84 -9.14 -6.82
CA LEU A 302 -25.60 -8.78 -5.63
C LEU A 302 -25.53 -9.86 -4.55
N ASP A 303 -25.57 -11.15 -4.93
CA ASP A 303 -25.37 -12.28 -4.02
C ASP A 303 -23.96 -12.18 -3.39
N TYR A 304 -22.93 -11.86 -4.18
CA TYR A 304 -21.58 -11.60 -3.68
C TYR A 304 -21.52 -10.44 -2.68
N PHE A 305 -22.19 -9.33 -2.96
CA PHE A 305 -22.25 -8.19 -2.03
C PHE A 305 -22.95 -8.55 -0.73
N SER A 306 -24.07 -9.26 -0.80
CA SER A 306 -24.78 -9.71 0.39
C SER A 306 -23.92 -10.64 1.25
N GLN A 307 -23.18 -11.56 0.64
CA GLN A 307 -22.31 -12.51 1.34
C GLN A 307 -21.11 -11.83 2.02
N ASN A 308 -20.67 -10.69 1.49
CA ASN A 308 -19.53 -9.93 2.01
C ASN A 308 -19.93 -8.67 2.81
N ASN A 309 -21.22 -8.50 3.14
CA ASN A 309 -21.76 -7.32 3.83
C ASN A 309 -21.43 -5.98 3.16
N MET A 310 -21.50 -5.95 1.83
CA MET A 310 -21.21 -4.76 1.02
C MET A 310 -22.53 -4.02 0.69
N PRO A 311 -22.64 -2.71 0.93
CA PRO A 311 -23.91 -1.99 0.89
C PRO A 311 -24.30 -1.45 -0.50
N TYR A 312 -23.71 -1.98 -1.58
CA TYR A 312 -23.92 -1.45 -2.94
C TYR A 312 -25.30 -1.81 -3.49
N LYS A 313 -25.96 -0.84 -4.13
CA LYS A 313 -27.31 -1.00 -4.71
C LYS A 313 -27.32 -0.56 -6.17
N VAL A 314 -27.95 -1.36 -7.03
CA VAL A 314 -28.11 -1.05 -8.46
C VAL A 314 -28.73 0.35 -8.63
N GLY A 315 -28.17 1.13 -9.55
CA GLY A 315 -28.65 2.49 -9.86
C GLY A 315 -28.01 3.59 -9.03
N THR A 316 -27.29 3.23 -7.96
CA THR A 316 -26.61 4.22 -7.11
C THR A 316 -25.25 4.63 -7.67
N PRO A 317 -24.77 5.84 -7.35
CA PRO A 317 -23.42 6.25 -7.73
C PRO A 317 -22.34 5.34 -7.12
N GLU A 318 -22.48 4.91 -5.87
CA GLU A 318 -21.50 4.03 -5.21
C GLU A 318 -21.34 2.68 -5.94
N TYR A 319 -22.44 2.12 -6.45
CA TYR A 319 -22.43 0.91 -7.27
C TYR A 319 -21.68 1.12 -8.59
N SER A 320 -21.93 2.25 -9.26
CA SER A 320 -21.27 2.60 -10.52
C SER A 320 -19.76 2.81 -10.32
N GLN A 321 -19.36 3.51 -9.25
CA GLN A 321 -17.94 3.65 -8.88
C GLN A 321 -17.28 2.30 -8.62
N TYR A 322 -17.96 1.40 -7.92
CA TYR A 322 -17.44 0.07 -7.65
C TYR A 322 -17.14 -0.67 -8.96
N LEU A 323 -18.09 -0.67 -9.91
CA LEU A 323 -17.93 -1.31 -11.22
C LEU A 323 -16.77 -0.71 -12.03
N ILE A 324 -16.63 0.62 -12.05
CA ILE A 324 -15.53 1.31 -12.74
C ILE A 324 -14.18 0.90 -12.13
N LYS A 325 -14.05 0.88 -10.80
CA LYS A 325 -12.83 0.43 -10.13
C LYS A 325 -12.48 -1.03 -10.43
N GLN A 326 -13.49 -1.88 -10.63
CA GLN A 326 -13.24 -3.27 -11.06
C GLN A 326 -12.72 -3.34 -12.50
N LEU A 327 -13.30 -2.59 -13.42
CA LEU A 327 -12.86 -2.53 -14.82
C LEU A 327 -11.47 -1.88 -14.98
N GLU A 328 -11.15 -0.85 -14.20
CA GLU A 328 -9.88 -0.14 -14.31
C GLU A 328 -8.74 -0.79 -13.53
N GLN A 329 -9.04 -1.36 -12.35
CA GLN A 329 -8.00 -1.70 -11.38
C GLN A 329 -8.14 -3.10 -10.80
N HIS A 330 -9.26 -3.80 -11.01
CA HIS A 330 -9.67 -5.00 -10.27
C HIS A 330 -9.53 -4.81 -8.76
N ASP A 331 -10.05 -3.69 -8.26
CA ASP A 331 -9.84 -3.19 -6.90
C ASP A 331 -10.33 -4.16 -5.81
N ASP A 332 -11.29 -5.05 -6.11
CA ASP A 332 -11.74 -6.08 -5.19
C ASP A 332 -11.03 -7.42 -5.47
N PRO A 333 -9.98 -7.78 -4.69
CA PRO A 333 -9.25 -9.04 -4.85
C PRO A 333 -10.09 -10.32 -4.61
N LYS A 334 -11.17 -10.22 -3.84
CA LYS A 334 -12.05 -11.36 -3.59
C LYS A 334 -12.99 -11.57 -4.77
N LEU A 335 -13.59 -10.50 -5.30
CA LEU A 335 -14.41 -10.57 -6.51
C LEU A 335 -13.56 -11.00 -7.72
N ALA A 336 -12.31 -10.53 -7.81
CA ALA A 336 -11.36 -10.93 -8.85
C ALA A 336 -11.02 -12.43 -8.86
N ARG A 337 -11.41 -13.18 -7.83
CA ARG A 337 -11.32 -14.65 -7.75
C ARG A 337 -12.65 -15.37 -7.94
N HIS A 338 -13.73 -14.64 -8.15
CA HIS A 338 -15.05 -15.21 -8.41
C HIS A 338 -15.02 -16.00 -9.74
N PRO A 339 -15.60 -17.21 -9.83
CA PRO A 339 -15.57 -18.02 -11.05
C PRO A 339 -16.22 -17.38 -12.28
N GLN A 340 -17.11 -16.41 -12.08
CA GLN A 340 -17.77 -15.64 -13.14
C GLN A 340 -17.17 -14.23 -13.31
N TYR A 341 -15.99 -13.96 -12.77
CA TYR A 341 -15.45 -12.59 -12.73
C TYR A 341 -15.36 -11.93 -14.11
N THR A 342 -14.87 -12.66 -15.13
CA THR A 342 -14.78 -12.15 -16.50
C THR A 342 -16.16 -11.78 -17.08
N LEU A 343 -17.21 -12.52 -16.74
CA LEU A 343 -18.58 -12.24 -17.15
C LEU A 343 -19.18 -11.08 -16.33
N ILE A 344 -18.85 -10.97 -15.04
CA ILE A 344 -19.26 -9.83 -14.21
C ILE A 344 -18.67 -8.51 -14.75
N LEU A 345 -17.42 -8.53 -15.25
CA LEU A 345 -16.84 -7.37 -15.92
C LEU A 345 -17.53 -7.07 -17.26
N ALA A 346 -18.00 -8.08 -17.99
CA ALA A 346 -18.84 -7.86 -19.18
C ALA A 346 -20.15 -7.16 -18.81
N TYR A 347 -20.83 -7.62 -17.73
CA TYR A 347 -21.99 -6.94 -17.16
C TYR A 347 -21.66 -5.51 -16.74
N ALA A 348 -20.51 -5.28 -16.08
CA ALA A 348 -20.10 -3.96 -15.63
C ALA A 348 -19.96 -2.97 -16.79
N ALA A 349 -19.33 -3.39 -17.89
CA ALA A 349 -19.18 -2.56 -19.08
C ALA A 349 -20.55 -2.24 -19.73
N GLU A 350 -21.46 -3.22 -19.79
CA GLU A 350 -22.82 -3.02 -20.32
C GLU A 350 -23.68 -2.13 -19.41
N TYR A 351 -23.59 -2.31 -18.09
CA TYR A 351 -24.28 -1.49 -17.10
C TYR A 351 -23.95 -0.01 -17.28
N LEU A 352 -22.66 0.31 -17.44
CA LEU A 352 -22.22 1.69 -17.68
C LEU A 352 -22.75 2.22 -19.02
N HIS A 353 -22.74 1.40 -20.08
CA HIS A 353 -23.32 1.75 -21.37
C HIS A 353 -24.80 2.13 -21.24
N GLU A 354 -25.62 1.25 -20.67
CA GLU A 354 -27.06 1.45 -20.48
C GLU A 354 -27.38 2.64 -19.57
N GLN A 355 -26.58 2.84 -18.51
CA GLN A 355 -26.73 3.99 -17.62
C GLN A 355 -26.52 5.31 -18.37
N THR A 356 -25.50 5.37 -19.25
CA THR A 356 -25.25 6.58 -20.04
C THR A 356 -26.34 6.84 -21.10
N LEU A 357 -26.96 5.78 -21.66
CA LEU A 357 -28.09 5.89 -22.58
C LEU A 357 -29.35 6.41 -21.87
N ALA A 358 -29.67 5.87 -20.70
CA ALA A 358 -30.81 6.36 -19.91
C ALA A 358 -30.64 7.84 -19.53
N LYS A 359 -29.42 8.26 -19.17
CA LYS A 359 -29.09 9.66 -18.90
C LYS A 359 -29.31 10.55 -20.15
N SER A 360 -28.85 10.13 -21.33
CA SER A 360 -29.02 10.92 -22.56
C SER A 360 -30.51 11.07 -22.98
N GLN A 361 -31.34 10.06 -22.74
CA GLN A 361 -32.79 10.10 -23.00
C GLN A 361 -33.57 10.90 -21.94
N SER A 362 -33.17 10.86 -20.67
CA SER A 362 -33.80 11.70 -19.63
C SER A 362 -33.58 13.20 -19.90
N THR A 363 -32.43 13.56 -20.48
CA THR A 363 -32.12 14.95 -20.85
C THR A 363 -32.88 15.44 -22.07
N SER A 364 -33.45 14.56 -22.91
CA SER A 364 -34.32 14.96 -24.02
C SER A 364 -35.80 15.05 -23.63
N SER A 365 -36.20 14.49 -22.48
CA SER A 365 -37.61 14.41 -22.05
C SER A 365 -37.99 15.33 -20.87
N ASN A 366 -37.03 15.80 -20.05
CA ASN A 366 -37.30 16.55 -18.82
C ASN A 366 -36.89 18.03 -18.83
N ASP A 367 -37.40 18.83 -19.77
CA ASP A 367 -37.71 20.25 -19.47
C ASP A 367 -38.65 20.88 -20.51
N MET A 368 -39.89 20.38 -20.57
CA MET A 368 -40.96 21.08 -21.29
C MET A 368 -42.24 21.38 -20.48
N ASN A 369 -42.40 20.90 -19.24
CA ASN A 369 -43.68 21.10 -18.52
C ASN A 369 -43.60 21.03 -16.98
N LYS A 370 -42.84 21.90 -16.30
CA LYS A 370 -43.06 22.19 -14.87
C LYS A 370 -43.05 23.70 -14.56
N THR A 371 -44.05 24.40 -15.09
CA THR A 371 -44.58 25.62 -14.46
C THR A 371 -45.41 25.23 -13.23
N THR A 372 -44.84 25.23 -12.03
CA THR A 372 -45.48 25.82 -10.82
C THR A 372 -44.54 25.81 -9.64
N MET A 373 -44.50 26.95 -8.92
CA MET A 373 -43.84 27.07 -7.62
C MET A 373 -44.49 26.13 -6.59
N ALA A 374 -43.74 25.15 -6.09
CA ALA A 374 -43.97 24.55 -4.78
C ALA A 374 -42.69 23.84 -4.28
N LYS A 375 -42.02 24.45 -3.29
CA LYS A 375 -41.19 23.73 -2.31
C LYS A 375 -42.10 22.80 -1.51
N THR A 376 -42.26 21.54 -1.90
CA THR A 376 -42.46 20.35 -1.03
C THR A 376 -42.86 19.14 -1.89
N GLN A 377 -41.88 18.35 -2.30
CA GLN A 377 -41.93 16.88 -2.31
C GLN A 377 -40.59 16.38 -2.84
N MET A 378 -40.01 15.42 -2.12
CA MET A 378 -38.98 14.53 -2.66
C MET A 378 -39.60 13.84 -3.88
N ASP A 379 -39.38 14.39 -5.08
CA ASP A 379 -39.59 13.66 -6.30
C ASP A 379 -38.53 12.55 -6.28
N THR A 380 -38.99 11.32 -6.06
CA THR A 380 -38.20 10.11 -6.19
C THR A 380 -37.53 10.13 -7.55
N GLU A 381 -36.23 10.45 -7.58
CA GLU A 381 -35.38 10.20 -8.74
C GLU A 381 -35.66 8.78 -9.20
N GLN A 382 -36.07 8.63 -10.45
CA GLN A 382 -36.22 7.33 -11.06
C GLN A 382 -34.80 6.73 -11.09
N THR A 383 -34.47 5.90 -10.10
CA THR A 383 -33.17 5.27 -10.00
C THR A 383 -33.02 4.34 -11.19
N PHE A 384 -32.03 4.61 -12.04
CA PHE A 384 -31.67 3.77 -13.18
C PHE A 384 -31.60 2.29 -12.77
N ASN A 385 -32.11 1.40 -13.62
CA ASN A 385 -32.07 -0.05 -13.40
C ASN A 385 -31.90 -0.79 -14.73
N MET A 386 -31.52 -2.07 -14.66
CA MET A 386 -31.23 -2.93 -15.83
C MET A 386 -32.42 -3.80 -16.27
N ASN A 387 -33.63 -3.58 -15.74
CA ASN A 387 -34.74 -4.52 -15.92
C ASN A 387 -35.13 -4.73 -17.41
N GLU A 388 -35.08 -3.67 -18.22
CA GLU A 388 -35.46 -3.72 -19.63
C GLU A 388 -34.52 -4.59 -20.47
N VAL A 389 -33.26 -4.70 -20.05
CA VAL A 389 -32.22 -5.47 -20.74
C VAL A 389 -31.78 -6.72 -19.97
N ALA A 390 -32.41 -7.03 -18.84
CA ALA A 390 -31.99 -8.12 -17.96
C ALA A 390 -31.93 -9.49 -18.66
N ASN A 391 -32.80 -9.73 -19.66
CA ASN A 391 -32.82 -10.97 -20.44
C ASN A 391 -31.80 -11.01 -21.58
N LYS A 392 -31.10 -9.90 -21.86
CA LYS A 392 -30.08 -9.83 -22.90
C LYS A 392 -28.90 -10.71 -22.49
N THR A 393 -28.43 -11.55 -23.42
CA THR A 393 -27.28 -12.43 -23.22
C THR A 393 -25.97 -11.75 -23.65
N ILE A 394 -24.83 -12.22 -23.14
CA ILE A 394 -23.51 -11.75 -23.61
C ILE A 394 -23.34 -11.95 -25.13
N LYS A 395 -23.88 -13.05 -25.67
CA LYS A 395 -23.89 -13.30 -27.11
C LYS A 395 -24.62 -12.20 -27.89
N GLN A 396 -25.82 -11.81 -27.45
CA GLN A 396 -26.59 -10.75 -28.10
C GLN A 396 -25.87 -9.39 -28.02
N ILE A 397 -25.22 -9.08 -26.89
CA ILE A 397 -24.40 -7.87 -26.74
C ILE A 397 -23.28 -7.85 -27.77
N LYS A 398 -22.55 -8.97 -27.94
CA LYS A 398 -21.48 -9.08 -28.94
C LYS A 398 -22.00 -8.90 -30.37
N GLU A 399 -23.17 -9.47 -30.69
CA GLU A 399 -23.81 -9.34 -31.99
C GLU A 399 -24.25 -7.89 -32.27
N GLU A 400 -24.85 -7.20 -31.28
CA GLU A 400 -25.18 -5.78 -31.37
C GLU A 400 -23.94 -4.94 -31.68
N ILE A 401 -22.85 -5.13 -30.93
CA ILE A 401 -21.61 -4.38 -31.11
C ILE A 401 -20.95 -4.69 -32.46
N ALA A 402 -21.03 -5.93 -32.93
CA ALA A 402 -20.49 -6.29 -34.24
C ALA A 402 -21.20 -5.53 -35.38
N LEU A 403 -22.53 -5.42 -35.32
CA LEU A 403 -23.31 -4.64 -36.28
C LEU A 403 -22.94 -3.16 -36.21
N GLU A 404 -22.82 -2.61 -35.01
CA GLU A 404 -22.39 -1.21 -34.81
C GLU A 404 -21.00 -0.92 -35.39
N ASP A 405 -20.06 -1.85 -35.20
CA ASP A 405 -18.71 -1.72 -35.74
C ASP A 405 -18.71 -1.83 -37.28
N GLU A 406 -19.50 -2.75 -37.86
CA GLU A 406 -19.64 -2.87 -39.31
C GLU A 406 -20.16 -1.57 -39.94
N GLU A 407 -21.16 -0.94 -39.34
CA GLU A 407 -21.68 0.36 -39.80
C GLU A 407 -20.59 1.46 -39.78
N VAL A 408 -19.81 1.53 -38.70
CA VAL A 408 -18.72 2.52 -38.57
C VAL A 408 -17.61 2.25 -39.59
N GLN A 409 -17.23 0.99 -39.80
CA GLN A 409 -16.22 0.63 -40.79
C GLN A 409 -16.68 0.98 -42.22
N GLN A 410 -17.94 0.73 -42.57
CA GLN A 410 -18.49 1.15 -43.85
C GLN A 410 -18.41 2.67 -44.04
N GLN A 411 -18.67 3.46 -42.99
CA GLN A 411 -18.52 4.93 -43.05
C GLN A 411 -17.06 5.35 -43.26
N ILE A 412 -16.10 4.69 -42.60
CA ILE A 412 -14.66 4.93 -42.79
C ILE A 412 -14.24 4.62 -44.23
N GLU A 413 -14.62 3.45 -44.75
CA GLU A 413 -14.30 3.03 -46.12
C GLU A 413 -14.89 3.97 -47.17
N ASN A 414 -16.15 4.39 -46.99
CA ASN A 414 -16.82 5.32 -47.91
C ASN A 414 -16.13 6.68 -47.94
N LYS A 415 -15.66 7.19 -46.79
CA LYS A 415 -14.85 8.42 -46.72
C LYS A 415 -13.54 8.25 -47.49
N GLN A 416 -12.82 7.13 -47.31
CA GLN A 416 -11.57 6.87 -48.00
C GLN A 416 -11.76 6.80 -49.52
N LYS A 417 -12.81 6.13 -50.00
CA LYS A 417 -13.18 6.07 -51.43
C LYS A 417 -13.49 7.46 -52.00
N ASN A 418 -14.30 8.26 -51.29
CA ASN A 418 -14.66 9.61 -51.73
C ASN A 418 -13.44 10.54 -51.75
N THR A 419 -12.54 10.43 -50.77
CA THR A 419 -11.28 11.20 -50.74
C THR A 419 -10.38 10.86 -51.93
N THR A 420 -10.30 9.58 -52.31
CA THR A 420 -9.51 9.09 -53.46
C THR A 420 -10.10 9.55 -54.80
N ASN A 421 -11.43 9.61 -54.92
CA ASN A 421 -12.12 10.08 -56.13
C ASN A 421 -12.12 11.62 -56.28
N SER A 422 -11.87 12.37 -55.20
CA SER A 422 -11.88 13.84 -55.19
C SER A 422 -10.52 14.47 -55.52
N ILE A 423 -9.49 13.67 -55.83
CA ILE A 423 -8.13 14.14 -56.17
C ILE A 423 -8.08 14.95 -57.49
N THR A 424 -9.21 15.13 -58.20
CA THR A 424 -9.32 15.97 -59.40
C THR A 424 -9.85 17.39 -59.18
N THR A 425 -10.11 17.85 -57.95
CA THR A 425 -10.50 19.25 -57.70
C THR A 425 -9.80 19.84 -56.47
N MET A 426 -9.22 21.03 -56.64
CA MET A 426 -8.47 21.80 -55.63
C MET A 426 -9.18 21.81 -54.26
N GLY A 427 -8.40 21.49 -53.22
CA GLY A 427 -8.87 21.14 -51.89
C GLY A 427 -9.64 22.23 -51.16
N VAL A 428 -10.79 21.85 -50.61
CA VAL A 428 -11.44 22.58 -49.51
C VAL A 428 -10.61 22.31 -48.26
N VAL A 429 -9.88 23.32 -47.80
CA VAL A 429 -9.17 23.30 -46.51
C VAL A 429 -10.23 23.40 -45.41
N ASP A 430 -10.22 22.50 -44.43
CA ASP A 430 -11.04 22.63 -43.22
C ASP A 430 -10.75 24.00 -42.57
N PRO A 431 -11.74 24.90 -42.44
CA PRO A 431 -11.51 26.23 -41.89
C PRO A 431 -11.08 26.23 -40.42
N TYR A 432 -11.19 25.09 -39.70
CA TYR A 432 -10.79 24.94 -38.30
C TYR A 432 -9.85 23.74 -38.10
N PRO A 433 -8.53 23.91 -38.35
CA PRO A 433 -7.58 22.84 -38.12
C PRO A 433 -7.47 22.48 -36.64
N TYR A 434 -7.30 21.19 -36.33
CA TYR A 434 -7.11 20.74 -34.95
C TYR A 434 -5.81 21.31 -34.36
N ASP A 435 -5.93 22.05 -33.26
CA ASP A 435 -4.83 22.48 -32.42
C ASP A 435 -4.69 21.55 -31.20
N ALA A 436 -3.78 20.58 -31.33
CA ALA A 436 -3.47 19.64 -30.25
C ALA A 436 -2.93 20.34 -28.99
N ASN A 437 -2.21 21.46 -29.12
CA ASN A 437 -1.68 22.17 -27.95
C ASN A 437 -2.81 22.86 -27.18
N ALA A 438 -3.77 23.46 -27.88
CA ALA A 438 -4.96 24.03 -27.25
C ALA A 438 -5.77 22.97 -26.49
N ALA A 439 -5.95 21.80 -27.11
CA ALA A 439 -6.63 20.67 -26.48
C ALA A 439 -5.88 20.14 -25.23
N VAL A 440 -4.56 19.97 -25.31
CA VAL A 440 -3.73 19.54 -24.16
C VAL A 440 -3.76 20.58 -23.04
N ASN A 441 -3.65 21.87 -23.36
CA ASN A 441 -3.73 22.95 -22.39
C ASN A 441 -5.10 22.98 -21.68
N TYR A 442 -6.18 22.72 -22.42
CA TYR A 442 -7.51 22.55 -21.84
C TYR A 442 -7.53 21.40 -20.84
N ALA A 443 -7.09 20.21 -21.29
CA ALA A 443 -7.08 19.01 -20.45
C ALA A 443 -6.26 19.23 -19.17
N LEU A 444 -5.06 19.78 -19.28
CA LEU A 444 -4.20 20.08 -18.14
C LEU A 444 -4.77 21.16 -17.21
N LYS A 445 -5.61 22.07 -17.70
CA LYS A 445 -6.24 23.11 -16.88
C LYS A 445 -7.41 22.55 -16.06
N TRP A 446 -8.23 21.70 -16.67
CA TRP A 446 -9.52 21.28 -16.10
C TRP A 446 -9.57 19.82 -15.59
N ALA A 447 -8.47 19.06 -15.67
CA ALA A 447 -8.44 17.69 -15.16
C ALA A 447 -8.47 17.55 -13.62
N LEU A 448 -8.43 18.64 -12.86
CA LEU A 448 -8.67 18.63 -11.39
C LEU A 448 -9.82 19.54 -10.97
N TYR A 449 -10.39 20.29 -11.91
CA TYR A 449 -11.41 21.29 -11.64
C TYR A 449 -12.39 21.32 -12.80
N ARG A 450 -13.69 21.30 -12.51
CA ARG A 450 -14.72 21.41 -13.54
C ARG A 450 -14.64 22.76 -14.25
N ASN A 451 -14.77 22.75 -15.57
CA ASN A 451 -15.04 23.96 -16.33
C ASN A 451 -16.50 24.39 -16.10
N LEU A 452 -16.71 25.55 -15.45
CA LEU A 452 -18.05 26.06 -15.11
C LEU A 452 -18.90 26.40 -16.34
N ASP A 453 -18.27 26.59 -17.49
CA ASP A 453 -18.93 26.81 -18.79
C ASP A 453 -19.57 25.53 -19.36
N TYR A 454 -19.43 24.38 -18.69
CA TYR A 454 -19.94 23.09 -19.16
C TYR A 454 -20.83 22.46 -18.10
N ARG A 455 -21.86 21.72 -18.54
CA ARG A 455 -22.79 21.03 -17.62
C ARG A 455 -22.04 20.05 -16.72
N ASP A 456 -22.44 20.00 -15.45
CA ASP A 456 -21.94 18.97 -14.54
C ASP A 456 -22.55 17.65 -14.96
N TYR A 457 -21.70 16.74 -15.41
CA TYR A 457 -22.08 15.36 -15.53
C TYR A 457 -21.50 14.64 -14.32
N ASP A 458 -22.36 13.88 -13.66
CA ASP A 458 -22.06 13.06 -12.51
C ASP A 458 -20.60 12.54 -12.57
N PRO A 459 -19.73 12.86 -11.58
CA PRO A 459 -18.31 12.49 -11.60
C PRO A 459 -18.08 10.96 -11.63
N ILE A 460 -19.15 10.19 -11.58
CA ILE A 460 -19.20 8.74 -11.32
C ILE A 460 -19.57 7.95 -12.58
N GLY A 461 -20.01 8.60 -13.66
CA GLY A 461 -20.29 7.96 -14.94
C GLY A 461 -20.57 9.00 -16.01
N SER A 462 -19.99 8.83 -17.20
CA SER A 462 -19.99 9.77 -18.35
C SER A 462 -19.00 10.94 -18.30
N ASP A 463 -18.42 11.27 -17.14
CA ASP A 463 -17.46 12.39 -17.03
C ASP A 463 -16.24 12.20 -17.96
N CYS A 464 -15.77 10.96 -18.16
CA CYS A 464 -14.57 10.73 -18.97
C CYS A 464 -14.72 11.13 -20.44
N THR A 465 -15.78 10.66 -21.09
CA THR A 465 -16.10 11.03 -22.47
C THR A 465 -16.51 12.49 -22.58
N ASN A 466 -17.17 13.02 -21.54
CA ASN A 466 -17.52 14.42 -21.47
C ASN A 466 -16.28 15.31 -21.48
N PHE A 467 -15.36 15.07 -20.55
CA PHE A 467 -14.08 15.75 -20.43
C PHE A 467 -13.26 15.68 -21.73
N VAL A 468 -13.11 14.47 -22.28
CA VAL A 468 -12.40 14.25 -23.56
C VAL A 468 -13.05 15.05 -24.69
N SER A 469 -14.38 15.08 -24.75
CA SER A 469 -15.10 15.85 -25.77
C SER A 469 -14.81 17.34 -25.67
N GLN A 470 -14.74 17.88 -24.46
CA GLN A 470 -14.42 19.28 -24.23
C GLN A 470 -12.97 19.61 -24.65
N ALA A 471 -12.02 18.73 -24.36
CA ALA A 471 -10.62 18.89 -24.78
C ALA A 471 -10.49 18.90 -26.32
N VAL A 472 -11.13 17.95 -27.00
CA VAL A 472 -11.18 17.89 -28.47
C VAL A 472 -11.81 19.16 -29.06
N TYR A 473 -12.89 19.65 -28.45
CA TYR A 473 -13.51 20.90 -28.87
C TYR A 473 -12.61 22.12 -28.67
N ALA A 474 -11.91 22.21 -27.53
CA ALA A 474 -10.95 23.28 -27.27
C ALA A 474 -9.79 23.28 -28.29
N GLY A 475 -9.49 22.13 -28.90
CA GLY A 475 -8.61 22.01 -30.05
C GLY A 475 -9.22 22.41 -31.40
N GLY A 476 -10.46 22.92 -31.44
CA GLY A 476 -11.10 23.43 -32.66
C GLY A 476 -12.00 22.42 -33.39
N LYS A 477 -12.22 21.21 -32.86
CA LYS A 477 -13.07 20.20 -33.50
C LYS A 477 -14.48 20.20 -32.89
N GLY A 478 -15.39 20.94 -33.55
CA GLY A 478 -16.81 21.02 -33.22
C GLY A 478 -17.58 19.71 -33.44
N MET A 479 -18.66 19.51 -32.69
CA MET A 479 -19.49 18.29 -32.71
C MET A 479 -20.91 18.65 -33.10
N VAL A 480 -21.49 17.99 -34.11
CA VAL A 480 -22.89 18.27 -34.48
C VAL A 480 -23.83 17.78 -33.38
N VAL A 481 -24.83 18.60 -33.03
CA VAL A 481 -25.78 18.35 -31.93
C VAL A 481 -26.41 16.95 -31.99
N SER A 482 -26.58 16.29 -30.84
CA SER A 482 -27.22 14.98 -30.73
C SER A 482 -28.65 15.00 -31.28
N PRO A 483 -29.12 13.91 -31.94
CA PRO A 483 -30.54 13.74 -32.24
C PRO A 483 -31.36 13.81 -30.94
N GLY A 484 -32.39 14.66 -30.89
CA GLY A 484 -33.32 14.77 -29.75
C GLY A 484 -33.33 16.11 -29.00
N ILE A 485 -32.52 17.10 -29.38
CA ILE A 485 -32.60 18.47 -28.84
C ILE A 485 -33.53 19.32 -29.72
N ASP A 486 -34.58 19.90 -29.14
CA ASP A 486 -35.45 20.86 -29.81
C ASP A 486 -34.75 22.22 -29.96
N LEU A 487 -34.07 22.40 -31.10
CA LEU A 487 -33.36 23.63 -31.48
C LEU A 487 -34.27 24.86 -31.64
N PHE A 488 -35.60 24.69 -31.59
CA PHE A 488 -36.57 25.78 -31.70
C PHE A 488 -37.13 26.22 -30.34
N SER A 489 -36.69 25.60 -29.24
CA SER A 489 -37.05 26.03 -27.89
C SER A 489 -36.61 27.48 -27.63
N PRO A 490 -37.49 28.37 -27.12
CA PRO A 490 -37.12 29.75 -26.76
C PRO A 490 -36.15 29.83 -25.58
N TRP A 491 -35.92 28.70 -24.91
CA TRP A 491 -34.91 28.55 -23.86
C TRP A 491 -33.53 28.24 -24.44
N VAL A 492 -33.40 27.96 -25.74
CA VAL A 492 -32.14 27.78 -26.46
C VAL A 492 -31.75 29.11 -27.13
N ILE A 493 -30.59 29.66 -26.78
CA ILE A 493 -30.17 31.03 -27.18
C ILE A 493 -29.08 31.06 -28.24
N ASP A 494 -28.22 30.04 -28.25
CA ASP A 494 -27.20 29.86 -29.27
C ASP A 494 -27.50 28.57 -30.01
N LYS A 495 -27.49 28.61 -31.34
CA LYS A 495 -28.02 27.55 -32.21
C LYS A 495 -27.21 27.44 -33.49
N ASP A 496 -25.97 27.06 -33.34
CA ASP A 496 -25.19 26.62 -34.48
C ASP A 496 -25.27 25.09 -34.59
N ASN A 497 -24.99 24.56 -35.79
CA ASN A 497 -25.02 23.10 -36.04
C ASN A 497 -24.16 22.29 -35.06
N TYR A 498 -23.31 22.94 -34.27
CA TYR A 498 -22.32 22.33 -33.39
C TYR A 498 -22.54 22.58 -31.88
N TRP A 499 -23.44 23.49 -31.48
CA TRP A 499 -23.62 23.95 -30.07
C TRP A 499 -25.05 24.36 -29.75
N PHE A 500 -25.44 24.25 -28.48
CA PHE A 500 -26.63 24.91 -27.96
C PHE A 500 -26.36 25.55 -26.58
N THR A 501 -26.96 26.69 -26.29
CA THR A 501 -26.93 27.31 -24.93
C THR A 501 -28.35 27.33 -24.38
N VAL A 502 -28.58 26.95 -23.11
CA VAL A 502 -29.89 27.07 -22.47
C VAL A 502 -29.94 28.15 -21.40
N LYS A 503 -31.07 28.87 -21.36
CA LYS A 503 -31.43 29.78 -20.27
C LYS A 503 -31.97 28.98 -19.09
N VAL A 504 -31.37 29.13 -17.91
CA VAL A 504 -31.89 28.55 -16.68
C VAL A 504 -32.38 29.67 -15.75
N PRO A 505 -33.67 29.63 -15.32
CA PRO A 505 -34.16 30.56 -14.33
C PRO A 505 -33.62 30.20 -12.93
N ILE A 506 -32.98 31.15 -12.26
CA ILE A 506 -32.62 31.06 -10.84
C ILE A 506 -33.37 32.14 -10.03
N ALA A 507 -33.39 32.01 -8.71
CA ALA A 507 -34.15 32.88 -7.80
C ALA A 507 -33.82 34.39 -7.89
N LEU A 508 -32.74 34.78 -8.57
CA LEU A 508 -32.28 36.17 -8.75
C LEU A 508 -32.26 36.64 -10.21
N GLY A 509 -32.80 35.86 -11.16
CA GLY A 509 -32.86 36.23 -12.58
C GLY A 509 -32.68 35.05 -13.54
N ILE A 510 -32.56 35.35 -14.84
CA ILE A 510 -32.17 34.36 -15.85
C ILE A 510 -30.64 34.38 -15.96
N VAL A 511 -30.01 33.22 -15.81
CA VAL A 511 -28.58 33.06 -16.09
C VAL A 511 -28.44 32.18 -17.33
N ASP A 512 -27.60 32.63 -18.27
CA ASP A 512 -27.24 31.85 -19.43
C ASP A 512 -26.29 30.74 -18.97
N ILE A 513 -26.75 29.49 -19.04
CA ILE A 513 -25.88 28.34 -18.81
C ILE A 513 -25.53 27.77 -20.17
N LYS A 514 -24.25 27.83 -20.52
CA LYS A 514 -23.72 27.04 -21.65
C LYS A 514 -23.94 25.56 -21.32
N SER A 515 -24.95 24.93 -21.91
CA SER A 515 -25.09 23.47 -21.83
C SER A 515 -24.29 22.87 -22.97
N SER A 516 -23.38 21.97 -22.68
CA SER A 516 -22.44 21.50 -23.69
C SER A 516 -23.06 20.49 -24.66
N ALA A 517 -22.76 20.63 -25.95
CA ALA A 517 -22.96 19.59 -26.97
C ALA A 517 -21.86 18.50 -26.91
N SER A 518 -21.36 18.20 -25.71
CA SER A 518 -20.30 17.23 -25.47
C SER A 518 -20.87 15.83 -25.31
N TRP A 519 -20.26 14.82 -25.94
CA TRP A 519 -20.67 13.43 -25.77
C TRP A 519 -20.47 12.95 -24.33
N VAL A 520 -21.40 12.13 -23.85
CA VAL A 520 -21.38 11.54 -22.51
C VAL A 520 -21.36 10.01 -22.55
N ASN A 521 -21.61 9.44 -23.73
CA ASN A 521 -21.56 8.00 -23.99
C ASN A 521 -20.33 7.69 -24.85
N VAL A 522 -19.54 6.71 -24.40
CA VAL A 522 -18.26 6.31 -25.01
C VAL A 522 -18.48 5.77 -26.44
N GLU A 523 -19.53 4.96 -26.62
CA GLU A 523 -19.90 4.32 -27.88
C GLU A 523 -20.31 5.37 -28.94
N ALA A 524 -21.16 6.32 -28.57
CA ALA A 524 -21.65 7.37 -29.44
C ALA A 524 -20.51 8.31 -29.87
N PHE A 525 -19.61 8.65 -28.94
CA PHE A 525 -18.39 9.39 -29.27
C PHE A 525 -17.56 8.65 -30.32
N TYR A 526 -17.34 7.34 -30.14
CA TYR A 526 -16.62 6.51 -31.11
C TYR A 526 -17.31 6.51 -32.48
N LYS A 527 -18.60 6.17 -32.52
CA LYS A 527 -19.40 6.13 -33.77
C LYS A 527 -19.34 7.46 -34.54
N TYR A 528 -19.36 8.59 -33.82
CA TYR A 528 -19.25 9.90 -34.44
C TYR A 528 -17.83 10.19 -34.94
N TRP A 529 -16.82 10.00 -34.11
CA TRP A 529 -15.45 10.45 -34.41
C TRP A 529 -14.64 9.48 -35.25
N ALA A 530 -14.82 8.17 -35.11
CA ALA A 530 -14.02 7.18 -35.84
C ALA A 530 -14.05 7.38 -37.37
N PRO A 531 -15.21 7.67 -38.01
CA PRO A 531 -15.25 8.03 -39.43
C PRO A 531 -14.67 9.42 -39.75
N ARG A 532 -14.59 10.33 -38.78
CA ARG A 532 -14.23 11.74 -38.99
C ARG A 532 -12.76 12.02 -38.76
N VAL A 533 -12.07 11.22 -37.96
CA VAL A 533 -10.63 11.31 -37.76
C VAL A 533 -9.86 10.74 -38.95
N ASN A 534 -8.55 10.99 -38.97
CA ASN A 534 -7.68 10.56 -40.07
C ASN A 534 -7.09 9.18 -39.85
N TYR A 535 -7.03 8.73 -38.60
CA TYR A 535 -6.51 7.42 -38.27
C TYR A 535 -7.21 6.87 -37.02
N VAL A 536 -7.69 5.64 -37.17
CA VAL A 536 -8.27 4.81 -36.11
C VAL A 536 -7.55 3.49 -36.17
N GLU A 537 -7.02 3.04 -35.06
CA GLU A 537 -6.55 1.66 -34.94
C GLU A 537 -6.86 1.14 -33.55
N GLU A 538 -7.10 -0.15 -33.52
CA GLU A 538 -7.36 -0.87 -32.30
C GLU A 538 -6.22 -1.84 -32.05
N THR A 539 -5.60 -1.76 -30.88
CA THR A 539 -4.50 -2.64 -30.51
C THR A 539 -4.67 -3.18 -29.12
N TRP A 540 -4.08 -4.34 -28.98
CA TRP A 540 -4.01 -5.13 -27.77
C TRP A 540 -2.69 -4.93 -27.05
N SER A 541 -1.72 -4.29 -27.71
CA SER A 541 -0.40 -4.01 -27.17
C SER A 541 -0.39 -2.61 -26.56
N PRO A 542 -0.26 -2.49 -25.23
CA PRO A 542 -0.08 -1.19 -24.60
C PRO A 542 1.20 -0.49 -25.08
N MET A 543 2.21 -1.27 -25.49
CA MET A 543 3.45 -0.75 -26.07
C MET A 543 3.22 -0.19 -27.48
N GLN A 544 2.32 -0.77 -28.26
CA GLN A 544 1.95 -0.19 -29.55
C GLN A 544 1.27 1.16 -29.37
N ILE A 545 0.34 1.26 -28.40
CA ILE A 545 -0.26 2.55 -28.02
C ILE A 545 0.80 3.58 -27.63
N TYR A 546 1.82 3.19 -26.86
CA TYR A 546 2.91 4.10 -26.55
C TYR A 546 3.57 4.65 -27.83
N TYR A 547 3.83 3.82 -28.84
CA TYR A 547 4.47 4.29 -30.07
C TYR A 547 3.53 5.15 -30.92
N ASP A 548 2.26 4.77 -31.02
CA ASP A 548 1.31 5.38 -31.94
C ASP A 548 0.66 6.64 -31.36
N ALA A 549 0.31 6.68 -30.07
CA ALA A 549 -0.39 7.79 -29.47
C ALA A 549 0.48 9.05 -29.34
N ARG A 550 -0.14 10.22 -29.55
CA ARG A 550 0.48 11.55 -29.45
C ARG A 550 -0.32 12.43 -28.49
N PRO A 551 0.30 13.43 -27.85
CA PRO A 551 -0.43 14.45 -27.11
C PRO A 551 -1.52 15.09 -28.00
N GLY A 552 -2.75 15.15 -27.49
CA GLY A 552 -3.92 15.59 -28.25
C GLY A 552 -4.77 14.45 -28.83
N ASP A 553 -4.31 13.20 -28.79
CA ASP A 553 -5.11 12.04 -29.21
C ASP A 553 -6.07 11.57 -28.10
N VAL A 554 -7.12 10.86 -28.52
CA VAL A 554 -8.07 10.21 -27.63
C VAL A 554 -7.84 8.70 -27.64
N LEU A 555 -7.84 8.08 -26.46
CA LEU A 555 -7.83 6.63 -26.29
C LEU A 555 -9.16 6.17 -25.68
N GLN A 556 -9.62 4.98 -26.04
CA GLN A 556 -10.78 4.35 -25.41
C GLN A 556 -10.49 2.89 -25.07
N TYR A 557 -11.13 2.40 -24.00
CA TYR A 557 -11.10 0.99 -23.64
C TYR A 557 -12.31 0.26 -24.17
N ARG A 558 -12.05 -0.94 -24.69
CA ARG A 558 -13.04 -1.91 -25.13
C ARG A 558 -12.83 -3.23 -24.39
N TYR A 559 -13.74 -3.62 -23.51
CA TYR A 559 -13.59 -4.83 -22.72
C TYR A 559 -13.64 -6.08 -23.62
N ALA A 560 -12.71 -7.02 -23.47
CA ALA A 560 -12.57 -8.19 -24.33
C ALA A 560 -13.74 -9.18 -24.19
N GLY A 561 -14.30 -9.31 -22.98
CA GLY A 561 -15.33 -10.30 -22.70
C GLY A 561 -16.68 -9.99 -23.35
N SER A 562 -17.08 -8.72 -23.45
CA SER A 562 -18.32 -8.29 -24.14
C SER A 562 -18.07 -7.58 -25.46
N GLY A 563 -16.89 -7.00 -25.66
CA GLY A 563 -16.59 -6.10 -26.76
C GLY A 563 -17.08 -4.66 -26.52
N ARG A 564 -17.67 -4.33 -25.36
CA ARG A 564 -18.28 -3.01 -25.11
C ARG A 564 -17.21 -1.96 -24.79
N ARG A 565 -17.39 -0.74 -25.31
CA ARG A 565 -16.52 0.41 -25.00
C ARG A 565 -17.02 1.08 -23.72
N TRP A 566 -16.14 1.29 -22.74
CA TRP A 566 -16.57 1.69 -21.40
C TRP A 566 -15.81 2.90 -20.83
N HIS A 567 -14.71 3.34 -21.47
CA HIS A 567 -13.94 4.47 -20.96
C HIS A 567 -13.24 5.28 -22.06
N SER A 568 -13.03 6.57 -21.81
CA SER A 568 -12.30 7.49 -22.71
C SER A 568 -11.19 8.21 -21.94
N LEU A 569 -10.04 8.40 -22.59
CA LEU A 569 -8.83 9.00 -22.03
C LEU A 569 -8.28 10.04 -23.00
N PHE A 570 -7.70 11.12 -22.48
CA PHE A 570 -7.03 12.14 -23.27
C PHE A 570 -5.51 12.08 -23.06
N VAL A 571 -4.73 12.01 -24.13
CA VAL A 571 -3.26 11.98 -24.03
C VAL A 571 -2.73 13.41 -23.86
N THR A 572 -2.10 13.70 -22.72
CA THR A 572 -1.53 15.02 -22.40
C THR A 572 -0.03 15.10 -22.61
N GLY A 573 0.67 13.96 -22.64
CA GLY A 573 2.13 13.96 -22.75
C GLY A 573 2.70 12.56 -22.98
N LYS A 574 4.03 12.52 -23.17
CA LYS A 574 4.80 11.29 -23.38
C LYS A 574 6.17 11.43 -22.76
N ASP A 575 6.64 10.40 -22.05
CA ASP A 575 8.01 10.32 -21.53
C ASP A 575 8.76 9.18 -22.23
N THR A 576 9.81 9.55 -22.97
CA THR A 576 10.60 8.60 -23.76
C THR A 576 11.59 7.77 -22.95
N ASN A 577 12.04 8.29 -21.81
CA ASN A 577 12.99 7.60 -20.95
C ASN A 577 12.29 6.49 -20.17
N LEU A 578 11.07 6.78 -19.70
CA LEU A 578 10.23 5.84 -18.96
C LEU A 578 9.34 4.97 -19.85
N ARG A 579 9.25 5.28 -21.16
CA ARG A 579 8.36 4.62 -22.14
C ARG A 579 6.91 4.59 -21.67
N THR A 580 6.39 5.76 -21.31
CA THR A 580 5.06 5.93 -20.73
C THR A 580 4.32 7.12 -21.37
N LEU A 581 3.01 7.16 -21.17
CA LEU A 581 2.12 8.25 -21.57
C LEU A 581 1.64 8.97 -20.33
N TYR A 582 1.46 10.28 -20.46
CA TYR A 582 0.69 11.06 -19.50
C TYR A 582 -0.73 11.22 -20.05
N ILE A 583 -1.71 10.93 -19.21
CA ILE A 583 -3.12 11.00 -19.57
C ILE A 583 -3.92 11.89 -18.59
N SER A 584 -5.05 12.39 -19.06
CA SER A 584 -6.09 12.98 -18.22
C SER A 584 -7.45 12.43 -18.64
N GLN A 585 -8.36 12.19 -17.68
CA GLN A 585 -9.60 11.47 -17.97
C GLN A 585 -10.81 11.86 -17.11
N HIS A 586 -10.65 12.61 -16.02
CA HIS A 586 -11.76 13.04 -15.17
C HIS A 586 -11.50 14.43 -14.63
N VAL A 587 -12.56 15.12 -14.19
CA VAL A 587 -12.46 16.49 -13.64
C VAL A 587 -12.09 16.54 -12.15
N THR A 588 -11.78 15.41 -11.49
CA THR A 588 -11.52 15.38 -10.04
C THR A 588 -10.35 14.52 -9.54
N ASP A 589 -9.84 13.56 -10.30
CA ASP A 589 -8.88 12.59 -9.74
C ASP A 589 -7.67 12.25 -10.65
N ARG A 590 -7.67 12.65 -11.92
CA ARG A 590 -6.66 12.22 -12.89
C ARG A 590 -6.22 13.31 -13.84
N ARG A 591 -5.31 14.16 -13.35
CA ARG A 591 -4.56 15.15 -14.12
C ARG A 591 -3.14 14.71 -14.40
N ASN A 592 -2.79 14.66 -15.69
CA ASN A 592 -1.44 14.36 -16.17
C ASN A 592 -0.84 13.14 -15.46
N TYR A 593 -1.68 12.13 -15.25
CA TYR A 593 -1.31 10.95 -14.51
C TYR A 593 -0.31 10.17 -15.35
N ASP A 594 0.85 9.86 -14.77
CA ASP A 594 1.78 8.95 -15.40
C ASP A 594 1.11 7.60 -15.47
N TYR A 595 0.85 7.14 -16.68
CA TYR A 595 0.37 5.79 -16.94
C TYR A 595 1.52 4.77 -16.79
N GLY A 596 2.44 5.05 -15.86
CA GLY A 596 3.77 4.49 -15.66
C GLY A 596 3.74 2.98 -15.68
N LYS A 597 4.47 2.44 -16.65
CA LYS A 597 4.24 1.11 -17.24
C LYS A 597 2.79 1.05 -17.75
N ILE A 598 2.56 1.42 -19.01
CA ILE A 598 1.31 1.08 -19.74
C ILE A 598 1.05 -0.45 -19.72
N ASN A 599 2.10 -1.18 -19.36
CA ASN A 599 2.19 -2.52 -18.80
C ASN A 599 1.46 -2.86 -17.49
N LYS A 600 0.82 -1.95 -16.74
CA LYS A 600 -0.08 -2.36 -15.65
C LYS A 600 -1.26 -3.18 -16.22
N ASP A 601 -1.57 -2.91 -17.48
CA ASP A 601 -2.39 -3.72 -18.40
C ASP A 601 -1.57 -4.66 -19.30
N LYS A 602 -0.33 -5.07 -18.97
CA LYS A 602 0.33 -6.18 -19.72
C LYS A 602 -0.47 -7.49 -19.63
N ASN A 603 -1.42 -7.52 -18.70
CA ASN A 603 -2.39 -8.57 -18.46
C ASN A 603 -3.83 -8.08 -18.67
N GLY A 604 -4.00 -6.90 -19.28
CA GLY A 604 -5.25 -6.17 -19.41
C GLY A 604 -6.27 -6.97 -20.16
N ASP A 605 -7.53 -6.85 -19.78
CA ASP A 605 -8.69 -7.53 -20.34
C ASP A 605 -9.44 -6.67 -21.36
N SER A 606 -8.79 -5.60 -21.82
CA SER A 606 -9.38 -4.57 -22.68
C SER A 606 -8.48 -4.26 -23.87
N LYS A 607 -9.09 -4.05 -25.03
CA LYS A 607 -8.46 -3.50 -26.23
C LYS A 607 -8.37 -1.98 -26.09
N TRP A 608 -7.29 -1.42 -26.60
CA TRP A 608 -7.13 0.00 -26.75
C TRP A 608 -7.58 0.41 -28.13
N ILE A 609 -8.38 1.46 -28.20
CA ILE A 609 -8.78 2.12 -29.43
C ILE A 609 -8.15 3.50 -29.37
N TYR A 610 -7.42 3.90 -30.40
CA TYR A 610 -6.93 5.27 -30.48
C TYR A 610 -7.53 6.00 -31.67
N LEU A 611 -7.85 7.26 -31.44
CA LEU A 611 -8.46 8.17 -32.40
C LEU A 611 -7.51 9.35 -32.58
N ARG A 612 -6.91 9.48 -33.78
CA ARG A 612 -5.96 10.55 -34.07
C ARG A 612 -6.65 11.76 -34.69
N PHE A 613 -6.68 12.84 -33.94
CA PHE A 613 -7.17 14.14 -34.41
C PHE A 613 -6.02 14.90 -35.08
N THR A 614 -6.22 15.38 -36.30
CA THR A 614 -5.21 16.10 -37.08
C THR A 614 -5.71 17.45 -37.56
N ALA A 615 -4.76 18.30 -37.94
CA ALA A 615 -5.03 19.62 -38.49
C ALA A 615 -5.95 19.58 -39.72
N ASN A 616 -5.80 18.59 -40.60
CA ASN A 616 -6.61 18.43 -41.81
C ASN A 616 -7.77 17.48 -41.61
#